data_AF-A0A511YRT0-F1
#
_entry.id   AF-A0A511YRT0-F1
#
_cell.length_a   1.000
_cell.length_b   1.000
_cell.length_c   1.000
_cell.angle_alpha   90.00
_cell.angle_beta   90.00
_cell.angle_gamma   90.00
#
_symmetry.space_group_name_H-M   'P 1'
#
loop_
_entity.id
_entity.type
_entity.pdbx_description
1 polymer ?
#
loop_
_entity_poly.entity_id
_entity_poly.type
_entity_poly.pdbx_seq_one_letter_code
_entity_poly.pdbx_strand_id
1 'polypeptide(L)'
;MTFIENRAMLSRYYVEQNSLYQTPQKSDEEDKKYNVWDYVFLDGEDLHTRYKRANKYGPILFRFNLDMLMSPSIKLIQITKSNPWYWKENTLMSQKFYNSSEEFKNDYLTSKKLDSQIMFLIKSPEKEIKLNKFLHSIGVDIPKLLINLVGGSQMSVGDYAFQAIEKSLKENGLNHIPILKRHGGNLTTCGCHRNYNYLYTFDYKEFKKRFGKNK
;
A
#
# COMPACT_ATOMS: atom_id res chain seq x y z
N MET A 1 -10.28 -0.19 -2.43
CA MET A 1 -11.30 0.30 -3.36
C MET A 1 -11.18 1.79 -3.58
N THR A 2 -11.14 2.61 -2.53
CA THR A 2 -10.97 4.07 -2.59
C THR A 2 -10.03 4.57 -3.68
N PHE A 3 -8.81 4.02 -3.78
CA PHE A 3 -7.83 4.46 -4.79
C PHE A 3 -8.24 4.16 -6.24
N ILE A 4 -8.89 3.02 -6.49
CA ILE A 4 -9.37 2.64 -7.82
C ILE A 4 -10.57 3.50 -8.22
N GLU A 5 -11.52 3.68 -7.29
CA GLU A 5 -12.72 4.50 -7.48
C GLU A 5 -12.38 5.98 -7.73
N ASN A 6 -11.27 6.47 -7.16
CA ASN A 6 -10.76 7.83 -7.41
C ASN A 6 -9.72 7.89 -8.53
N ARG A 7 -9.37 6.74 -9.14
CA ARG A 7 -8.37 6.61 -10.21
C ARG A 7 -6.99 7.18 -9.85
N ALA A 8 -6.67 7.25 -8.55
CA ALA A 8 -5.40 7.77 -8.05
C ALA A 8 -5.01 7.12 -6.71
N MET A 9 -3.72 7.01 -6.45
CA MET A 9 -3.20 6.82 -5.09
C MET A 9 -3.27 8.17 -4.38
N LEU A 10 -3.96 8.22 -3.24
CA LEU A 10 -4.31 9.47 -2.58
C LEU A 10 -3.45 9.68 -1.34
N SER A 11 -3.07 10.92 -1.04
CA SER A 11 -2.53 11.26 0.27
C SER A 11 -3.61 11.07 1.33
N ARG A 12 -3.18 10.87 2.58
CA ARG A 12 -4.13 10.68 3.69
C ARG A 12 -4.91 11.96 3.97
N TYR A 13 -4.29 13.13 3.78
CA TYR A 13 -4.98 14.43 3.77
C TYR A 13 -6.10 14.46 2.74
N TYR A 14 -5.85 14.06 1.49
CA TYR A 14 -6.88 14.09 0.44
C TYR A 14 -8.07 13.22 0.83
N VAL A 15 -7.80 12.01 1.33
CA VAL A 15 -8.84 11.08 1.76
C VAL A 15 -9.68 11.69 2.89
N GLU A 16 -9.06 12.30 3.89
CA GLU A 16 -9.74 12.96 5.01
C GLU A 16 -10.60 14.15 4.55
N GLN A 17 -10.05 15.04 3.72
CA GLN A 17 -10.77 16.23 3.25
C GLN A 17 -11.98 15.90 2.36
N ASN A 18 -11.97 14.75 1.70
CA ASN A 18 -13.05 14.32 0.82
C ASN A 18 -13.97 13.27 1.47
N SER A 19 -13.87 13.07 2.80
CA SER A 19 -14.68 12.09 3.55
C SER A 19 -14.63 10.68 2.95
N LEU A 20 -13.48 10.32 2.38
CA LEU A 20 -13.25 9.02 1.76
C LEU A 20 -12.79 7.99 2.80
N TYR A 21 -13.03 6.71 2.53
CA TYR A 21 -12.59 5.65 3.42
C TYR A 21 -11.08 5.38 3.30
N GLN A 22 -10.38 5.33 4.44
CA GLN A 22 -9.06 4.72 4.58
C GLN A 22 -8.96 3.93 5.89
N THR A 23 -8.05 2.96 5.91
CA THR A 23 -7.69 2.30 7.16
C THR A 23 -6.92 3.28 8.06
N PRO A 24 -7.35 3.50 9.33
CA PRO A 24 -6.58 4.27 10.28
C PRO A 24 -5.20 3.66 10.51
N GLN A 25 -4.17 4.49 10.58
CA GLN A 25 -2.81 4.05 10.87
C GLN A 25 -2.32 4.68 12.16
N LYS A 26 -1.38 4.00 12.82
CA LYS A 26 -0.78 4.53 14.05
C LYS A 26 -0.04 5.84 13.77
N SER A 27 0.58 5.99 12.60
CA SER A 27 1.35 7.18 12.22
C SER A 27 0.52 8.42 11.92
N ASP A 28 -0.81 8.34 11.88
CA ASP A 28 -1.64 9.44 11.37
C ASP A 28 -1.39 10.78 12.09
N GLU A 29 -1.29 10.76 13.42
CA GLU A 29 -1.02 11.97 14.22
C GLU A 29 0.41 12.51 14.02
N GLU A 30 1.40 11.62 13.90
CA GLU A 30 2.79 12.03 13.66
C GLU A 30 2.97 12.58 12.24
N ASP A 31 2.30 12.00 11.25
CA ASP A 31 2.32 12.47 9.87
C ASP A 31 1.73 13.90 9.75
N LYS A 32 0.69 14.21 10.54
CA LYS A 32 0.15 15.57 10.71
C LYS A 32 1.13 16.48 11.43
N LYS A 33 1.67 16.04 12.57
CA LYS A 33 2.64 16.80 13.40
C LYS A 33 3.87 17.23 12.60
N TYR A 34 4.39 16.36 11.73
CA TYR A 34 5.59 16.62 10.94
C TYR A 34 5.32 17.13 9.53
N ASN A 35 4.09 17.58 9.24
CA ASN A 35 3.70 18.22 7.99
C ASN A 35 4.01 17.38 6.74
N VAL A 36 3.75 16.08 6.82
CA VAL A 36 3.87 15.12 5.72
C VAL A 36 2.52 14.49 5.35
N TRP A 37 1.43 14.89 6.01
CA TRP A 37 0.07 14.35 5.82
C TRP A 37 -0.48 14.52 4.39
N ASP A 38 -0.04 15.55 3.66
CA ASP A 38 -0.44 15.83 2.28
C ASP A 38 0.40 15.12 1.21
N TYR A 39 1.39 14.31 1.61
CA TYR A 39 2.23 13.52 0.72
C TYR A 39 1.62 12.13 0.48
N VAL A 40 1.91 11.56 -0.68
CA VAL A 40 1.67 10.13 -0.95
C VAL A 40 2.90 9.35 -0.52
N PHE A 41 2.71 8.34 0.32
CA PHE A 41 3.78 7.49 0.84
C PHE A 41 3.88 6.22 0.01
N LEU A 42 5.09 5.90 -0.45
CA LEU A 42 5.40 4.65 -1.11
C LEU A 42 6.60 3.97 -0.42
N ASP A 43 6.50 2.66 -0.26
CA ASP A 43 7.65 1.82 0.06
C ASP A 43 8.57 1.70 -1.17
N GLY A 44 9.89 1.64 -0.96
CA GLY A 44 10.85 1.42 -2.05
C GLY A 44 10.95 -0.03 -2.54
N GLU A 45 10.38 -0.98 -1.81
CA GLU A 45 10.42 -2.41 -2.14
C GLU A 45 9.11 -3.12 -1.75
N ASP A 46 8.87 -4.29 -2.33
CA ASP A 46 7.74 -5.14 -1.95
C ASP A 46 8.01 -5.82 -0.59
N LEU A 47 7.52 -5.21 0.49
CA LEU A 47 7.68 -5.71 1.86
C LEU A 47 7.08 -7.12 2.05
N HIS A 48 6.06 -7.49 1.27
CA HIS A 48 5.54 -8.85 1.32
C HIS A 48 6.63 -9.83 0.87
N THR A 49 7.26 -9.56 -0.28
CA THR A 49 8.33 -10.39 -0.84
C THR A 49 9.54 -10.43 0.08
N ARG A 50 9.96 -9.27 0.63
CA ARG A 50 11.09 -9.19 1.57
C ARG A 50 10.88 -10.03 2.82
N TYR A 51 9.72 -9.90 3.47
CA TYR A 51 9.45 -10.54 4.76
C TYR A 51 8.72 -11.88 4.65
N LYS A 52 8.39 -12.33 3.43
CA LYS A 52 7.64 -13.56 3.15
C LYS A 52 6.41 -13.68 4.05
N ARG A 53 5.62 -12.62 4.18
CA ARG A 53 4.41 -12.58 5.01
C ARG A 53 3.38 -11.57 4.50
N ALA A 54 2.14 -11.75 4.94
CA ALA A 54 1.03 -10.87 4.60
C ALA A 54 1.31 -9.43 5.04
N ASN A 55 0.94 -8.47 4.20
CA ASN A 55 0.95 -7.06 4.61
C ASN A 55 -0.14 -6.83 5.67
N LYS A 56 0.21 -6.04 6.69
CA LYS A 56 -0.70 -5.69 7.80
C LYS A 56 -1.96 -4.98 7.30
N TYR A 57 -1.86 -4.23 6.22
CA TYR A 57 -2.95 -3.38 5.71
C TYR A 57 -3.84 -4.06 4.67
N GLY A 58 -3.50 -5.28 4.26
CA GLY A 58 -4.36 -6.07 3.39
C GLY A 58 -3.62 -6.85 2.31
N PRO A 59 -4.36 -7.59 1.47
CA PRO A 59 -3.82 -8.52 0.47
C PRO A 59 -3.45 -7.83 -0.85
N ILE A 60 -3.50 -6.50 -0.93
CA ILE A 60 -3.40 -5.73 -2.18
C ILE A 60 -2.09 -4.95 -2.21
N LEU A 61 -1.34 -5.07 -3.32
CA LEU A 61 -0.13 -4.29 -3.60
C LEU A 61 -0.34 -3.46 -4.87
N PHE A 62 -0.13 -2.15 -4.80
CA PHE A 62 -0.05 -1.29 -5.98
C PHE A 62 1.42 -1.10 -6.36
N ARG A 63 1.78 -1.39 -7.62
CA ARG A 63 3.15 -1.22 -8.13
C ARG A 63 3.19 -0.08 -9.14
N PHE A 64 4.04 0.91 -8.91
CA PHE A 64 4.16 2.09 -9.76
C PHE A 64 5.40 2.02 -10.66
N ASN A 65 5.29 2.60 -11.86
CA ASN A 65 6.41 2.80 -12.77
C ASN A 65 7.32 3.92 -12.27
N LEU A 66 8.63 3.73 -12.40
CA LEU A 66 9.63 4.74 -12.01
C LEU A 66 9.57 6.01 -12.86
N ASP A 67 8.96 5.95 -14.05
CA ASP A 67 8.73 7.12 -14.91
C ASP A 67 7.96 8.24 -14.19
N MET A 68 7.21 7.92 -13.13
CA MET A 68 6.57 8.93 -12.29
C MET A 68 7.56 9.93 -11.69
N LEU A 69 8.81 9.50 -11.41
CA LEU A 69 9.84 10.34 -10.81
C LEU A 69 10.29 11.46 -11.74
N MET A 70 10.08 11.30 -13.05
CA MET A 70 10.40 12.28 -14.08
C MET A 70 9.18 13.10 -14.51
N SER A 71 8.00 12.86 -13.92
CA SER A 71 6.78 13.53 -14.35
C SER A 71 6.72 14.98 -13.85
N PRO A 72 6.35 15.96 -14.70
CA PRO A 72 6.16 17.35 -14.28
C PRO A 72 5.00 17.52 -13.28
N SER A 73 4.12 16.52 -13.14
CA SER A 73 3.06 16.50 -12.13
C SER A 73 3.57 16.24 -10.71
N ILE A 74 4.80 15.75 -10.57
CA ILE A 74 5.44 15.52 -9.27
C ILE A 74 6.33 16.72 -8.95
N LYS A 75 5.99 17.44 -7.88
CA LYS A 75 6.68 18.68 -7.47
C LYS A 75 7.94 18.40 -6.68
N LEU A 76 7.85 17.42 -5.79
CA LEU A 76 8.92 17.11 -4.84
C LEU A 76 8.84 15.64 -4.47
N ILE A 77 10.00 15.00 -4.43
CA ILE A 77 10.18 13.67 -3.85
C ILE A 77 11.15 13.83 -2.69
N GLN A 78 10.72 13.43 -1.51
CA GLN A 78 11.59 13.33 -0.34
C GLN A 78 11.73 11.88 0.04
N ILE A 79 12.92 11.50 0.50
CA ILE A 79 13.19 10.14 0.95
C ILE A 79 13.52 10.20 2.43
N THR A 80 12.77 9.48 3.26
CA THR A 80 13.00 9.48 4.70
C THR A 80 14.09 8.49 5.08
N LYS A 81 14.87 8.81 6.12
CA LYS A 81 15.84 7.88 6.72
C LYS A 81 15.17 6.88 7.66
N SER A 82 14.00 7.25 8.19
CA SER A 82 13.13 6.46 9.07
C SER A 82 11.67 6.91 8.92
N ASN A 83 10.72 6.07 9.30
CA ASN A 83 9.29 6.39 9.22
C ASN A 83 8.96 7.53 10.20
N PRO A 84 8.09 8.51 9.83
CA PRO A 84 7.73 9.63 10.70
C PRO A 84 7.27 9.24 12.11
N TRP A 85 6.67 8.05 12.26
CA TRP A 85 6.31 7.47 13.56
C TRP A 85 7.47 7.39 14.57
N TYR A 86 8.72 7.32 14.10
CA TYR A 86 9.91 7.25 14.96
C TYR A 86 10.57 8.60 15.22
N TRP A 87 10.09 9.67 14.58
CA TRP A 87 10.64 10.99 14.79
C TRP A 87 10.21 11.54 16.16
N LYS A 88 11.14 12.27 16.78
CA LYS A 88 10.92 13.03 18.01
C LYS A 88 10.89 14.51 17.67
N GLU A 89 10.40 15.32 18.59
CA GLU A 89 10.31 16.78 18.43
C GLU A 89 11.66 17.41 18.09
N ASN A 90 12.74 16.89 18.68
CA ASN A 90 14.10 17.35 18.45
C ASN A 90 14.84 16.62 17.30
N THR A 91 14.17 15.76 16.53
CA THR A 91 14.79 15.09 15.38
C THR A 91 15.06 16.12 14.28
N LEU A 92 16.34 16.29 13.93
CA LEU A 92 16.77 17.27 12.94
C LEU A 92 16.33 16.86 11.53
N MET A 93 16.15 17.84 10.63
CA MET A 93 15.79 17.57 9.23
C MET A 93 16.79 16.63 8.53
N SER A 94 18.08 16.79 8.79
CA SER A 94 19.14 15.93 8.27
C SER A 94 19.09 14.50 8.82
N GLN A 95 18.36 14.26 9.91
CA GLN A 95 18.11 12.92 10.46
C GLN A 95 16.79 12.33 9.93
N LYS A 96 15.85 13.18 9.50
CA LYS A 96 14.56 12.78 8.93
C LYS A 96 14.68 12.35 7.48
N PHE A 97 15.43 13.13 6.68
CA PHE A 97 15.51 12.97 5.23
C PHE A 97 16.94 12.78 4.75
N TYR A 98 17.09 12.09 3.63
CA TYR A 98 18.34 12.10 2.88
C TYR A 98 18.53 13.44 2.18
N ASN A 99 19.75 13.96 2.25
CA ASN A 99 20.10 15.26 1.66
C ASN A 99 20.73 15.12 0.28
N SER A 100 21.16 13.91 -0.12
CA SER A 100 21.70 13.64 -1.45
C SER A 100 21.41 12.21 -1.91
N SER A 101 21.44 11.99 -3.22
CA SER A 101 21.35 10.66 -3.82
C SER A 101 22.51 9.76 -3.42
N GLU A 102 23.70 10.33 -3.22
CA GLU A 102 24.89 9.59 -2.77
C GLU A 102 24.73 9.10 -1.33
N GLU A 103 24.18 9.93 -0.45
CA GLU A 103 23.87 9.51 0.93
C GLU A 103 22.85 8.38 0.94
N PHE A 104 21.78 8.51 0.14
CA PHE A 104 20.76 7.48 0.01
C PHE A 104 21.33 6.15 -0.51
N LYS A 105 22.16 6.21 -1.57
CA LYS A 105 22.81 5.05 -2.19
C LYS A 105 23.73 4.30 -1.21
N ASN A 106 24.40 5.02 -0.31
CA ASN A 106 25.32 4.44 0.66
C ASN A 106 24.62 3.77 1.87
N ASP A 107 23.30 3.89 1.96
CA ASP A 107 22.49 3.45 3.11
C ASP A 107 21.35 2.48 2.72
N TYR A 108 20.67 2.72 1.60
CA TYR A 108 19.52 1.93 1.16
C TYR A 108 19.92 0.58 0.57
N LEU A 109 19.24 -0.49 1.02
CA LEU A 109 19.48 -1.88 0.59
C LEU A 109 20.90 -2.40 0.86
N THR A 110 21.65 -1.75 1.76
CA THR A 110 22.99 -2.22 2.15
C THR A 110 22.98 -3.23 3.29
N SER A 111 21.79 -3.69 3.72
CA SER A 111 21.57 -4.57 4.88
C SER A 111 22.01 -4.01 6.24
N LYS A 112 22.41 -2.73 6.31
CA LYS A 112 22.88 -2.10 7.56
C LYS A 112 21.72 -1.67 8.48
N LYS A 113 20.54 -1.45 7.92
CA LYS A 113 19.33 -1.05 8.66
C LYS A 113 18.06 -1.63 8.03
N LEU A 114 16.93 -1.38 8.70
CA LEU A 114 15.61 -1.81 8.24
C LEU A 114 15.10 -0.88 7.13
N ASP A 115 15.31 -1.26 5.88
CA ASP A 115 14.88 -0.51 4.70
C ASP A 115 13.36 -0.26 4.65
N SER A 116 12.55 -1.12 5.29
CA SER A 116 11.10 -0.93 5.44
C SER A 116 10.70 0.30 6.27
N GLN A 117 11.66 1.06 6.80
CA GLN A 117 11.42 2.34 7.45
C GLN A 117 11.74 3.53 6.54
N ILE A 118 12.36 3.28 5.38
CA ILE A 118 12.64 4.31 4.39
C ILE A 118 11.43 4.43 3.48
N MET A 119 10.81 5.61 3.50
CA MET A 119 9.63 5.91 2.70
C MET A 119 9.96 6.95 1.64
N PHE A 120 9.35 6.78 0.46
CA PHE A 120 9.32 7.79 -0.58
C PHE A 120 8.06 8.63 -0.40
N LEU A 121 8.25 9.90 -0.08
CA LEU A 121 7.19 10.88 0.12
C LEU A 121 7.08 11.73 -1.13
N ILE A 122 5.96 11.59 -1.82
CA ILE A 122 5.69 12.22 -3.10
C ILE A 122 4.70 13.35 -2.91
N LYS A 123 5.13 14.57 -3.24
CA LYS A 123 4.27 15.76 -3.27
C LYS A 123 3.84 16.07 -4.69
N SER A 124 2.54 16.14 -4.89
CA SER A 124 1.91 16.68 -6.10
C SER A 124 0.92 17.79 -5.73
N PRO A 125 0.65 18.76 -6.63
CA PRO A 125 -0.37 19.79 -6.37
C PRO A 125 -1.73 19.20 -5.99
N GLU A 126 -2.10 18.11 -6.66
CA GLU A 126 -3.37 17.39 -6.50
C GLU A 126 -3.36 16.44 -5.30
N LYS A 127 -2.22 16.29 -4.61
CA LYS A 127 -2.03 15.41 -3.44
C LYS A 127 -2.34 13.94 -3.73
N GLU A 128 -2.08 13.53 -4.97
CA GLU A 128 -2.36 12.19 -5.49
C GLU A 128 -1.36 11.78 -6.58
N ILE A 129 -1.32 10.47 -6.90
CA ILE A 129 -0.58 9.89 -8.04
C ILE A 129 -1.58 9.15 -8.92
N LYS A 130 -1.73 9.60 -10.18
CA LYS A 130 -2.72 9.07 -11.12
C LYS A 130 -2.44 7.60 -11.49
N LEU A 131 -3.42 6.72 -11.29
CA LEU A 131 -3.25 5.29 -11.56
C LEU A 131 -3.15 5.00 -13.06
N ASN A 132 -4.00 5.62 -13.89
CA ASN A 132 -4.00 5.44 -15.34
C ASN A 132 -2.68 5.82 -16.03
N LYS A 133 -1.84 6.63 -15.37
CA LYS A 133 -0.55 7.08 -15.90
C LYS A 133 0.63 6.29 -15.32
N PHE A 134 0.59 5.99 -14.03
CA PHE A 134 1.78 5.51 -13.31
C PHE A 134 1.63 4.13 -12.69
N LEU A 135 0.42 3.58 -12.57
CA LEU A 135 0.23 2.26 -11.99
C LEU A 135 0.61 1.20 -13.02
N HIS A 136 1.66 0.44 -12.72
CA HIS A 136 2.13 -0.67 -13.55
C HIS A 136 1.22 -1.89 -13.41
N SER A 137 0.88 -2.26 -12.17
CA SER A 137 0.13 -3.49 -11.88
C SER A 137 -0.43 -3.49 -10.47
N ILE A 138 -1.46 -4.30 -10.22
CA ILE A 138 -1.96 -4.60 -8.88
C ILE A 138 -1.66 -6.06 -8.53
N GLY A 139 -0.92 -6.30 -7.45
CA GLY A 139 -0.76 -7.63 -6.86
C GLY A 139 -1.91 -7.94 -5.91
N VAL A 140 -2.46 -9.15 -5.97
CA VAL A 140 -3.52 -9.63 -5.08
C VAL A 140 -3.12 -10.98 -4.49
N ASP A 141 -3.09 -11.08 -3.17
CA ASP A 141 -2.87 -12.35 -2.48
C ASP A 141 -4.11 -13.26 -2.66
N ILE A 142 -3.89 -14.51 -3.08
CA ILE A 142 -4.97 -15.47 -3.38
C ILE A 142 -5.04 -16.61 -2.34
N PRO A 143 -5.42 -16.35 -1.07
CA PRO A 143 -5.69 -17.42 -0.11
C PRO A 143 -6.91 -18.26 -0.52
N LYS A 144 -6.80 -19.57 -0.32
CA LYS A 144 -7.85 -20.55 -0.65
C LYS A 144 -8.82 -20.84 0.49
N LEU A 145 -9.01 -19.87 1.38
CA LEU A 145 -10.00 -19.93 2.47
C LEU A 145 -11.39 -19.69 1.91
N LEU A 146 -12.31 -20.62 2.15
CA LEU A 146 -13.69 -20.52 1.66
C LEU A 146 -14.50 -19.54 2.50
N ILE A 147 -15.28 -18.69 1.82
CA ILE A 147 -16.26 -17.80 2.43
C ILE A 147 -17.63 -18.06 1.80
N ASN A 148 -18.69 -17.84 2.60
CA ASN A 148 -20.06 -17.89 2.10
C ASN A 148 -20.44 -16.55 1.46
N LEU A 149 -21.04 -16.60 0.28
CA LEU A 149 -21.53 -15.43 -0.44
C LEU A 149 -23.01 -15.17 -0.14
N VAL A 150 -23.42 -13.94 -0.44
CA VAL A 150 -24.85 -13.58 -0.47
C VAL A 150 -25.50 -14.40 -1.60
N GLY A 151 -26.34 -15.36 -1.23
CA GLY A 151 -26.91 -16.35 -2.17
C GLY A 151 -26.54 -17.81 -1.85
N GLY A 152 -25.74 -18.06 -0.81
CA GLY A 152 -25.47 -19.41 -0.30
C GLY A 152 -24.39 -20.19 -1.03
N SER A 153 -23.83 -19.64 -2.12
CA SER A 153 -22.64 -20.21 -2.78
C SER A 153 -21.36 -19.93 -1.98
N GLN A 154 -20.31 -20.70 -2.27
CA GLN A 154 -18.99 -20.53 -1.66
C GLN A 154 -17.95 -20.13 -2.70
N MET A 155 -16.99 -19.32 -2.28
CA MET A 155 -15.80 -19.05 -3.07
C MET A 155 -14.58 -18.83 -2.17
N SER A 156 -13.38 -18.95 -2.74
CA SER A 156 -12.20 -18.54 -1.98
C SER A 156 -12.16 -17.04 -1.80
N VAL A 157 -11.77 -16.58 -0.61
CA VAL A 157 -11.66 -15.14 -0.30
C VAL A 157 -10.63 -14.44 -1.21
N GLY A 158 -9.61 -15.15 -1.67
CA GLY A 158 -8.64 -14.65 -2.64
C GLY A 158 -9.26 -14.39 -4.00
N ASP A 159 -10.07 -15.33 -4.51
CA ASP A 159 -10.80 -15.16 -5.76
C ASP A 159 -11.86 -14.06 -5.63
N TYR A 160 -12.50 -13.92 -4.45
CA TYR A 160 -13.42 -12.83 -4.14
C TYR A 160 -12.74 -11.46 -4.26
N ALA A 161 -11.59 -11.29 -3.60
CA ALA A 161 -10.83 -10.05 -3.66
C ALA A 161 -10.34 -9.74 -5.09
N PHE A 162 -9.86 -10.75 -5.81
CA PHE A 162 -9.42 -10.61 -7.20
C PHE A 162 -10.56 -10.11 -8.10
N GLN A 163 -11.72 -10.76 -8.06
CA GLN A 163 -12.88 -10.37 -8.87
C GLN A 163 -13.38 -8.97 -8.50
N ALA A 164 -13.34 -8.61 -7.22
CA ALA A 164 -13.73 -7.27 -6.77
C ALA A 164 -12.79 -6.18 -7.33
N ILE A 165 -11.47 -6.44 -7.35
CA ILE A 165 -10.48 -5.51 -7.94
C ILE A 165 -10.67 -5.42 -9.45
N GLU A 166 -10.84 -6.55 -10.13
CA GLU A 166 -11.06 -6.61 -11.58
C GLU A 166 -12.30 -5.82 -12.01
N LYS A 167 -13.42 -6.07 -11.32
CA LYS A 167 -14.66 -5.33 -11.53
C LYS A 167 -14.47 -3.83 -11.30
N SER A 168 -13.82 -3.45 -10.20
CA SER A 168 -13.59 -2.03 -9.88
C SER A 168 -12.69 -1.34 -10.90
N LEU A 169 -11.65 -2.00 -11.40
CA LEU A 169 -10.81 -1.46 -12.48
C LEU A 169 -11.63 -1.23 -13.76
N LYS A 170 -12.46 -2.20 -14.15
CA LYS A 170 -13.32 -2.09 -15.34
C LYS A 170 -14.31 -0.93 -15.21
N GLU A 171 -15.00 -0.82 -14.08
CA GLU A 171 -15.98 0.25 -13.82
C GLU A 171 -15.36 1.65 -13.82
N ASN A 172 -14.05 1.77 -13.55
CA ASN A 172 -13.34 3.04 -13.47
C ASN A 172 -12.43 3.32 -14.68
N GLY A 173 -12.55 2.56 -15.77
CA GLY A 173 -11.78 2.76 -17.01
C GLY A 173 -10.28 2.42 -16.87
N LEU A 174 -9.94 1.53 -15.95
CA LEU A 174 -8.57 1.13 -15.59
C LEU A 174 -8.29 -0.35 -15.96
N ASN A 175 -9.09 -0.95 -16.83
CA ASN A 175 -8.99 -2.36 -17.24
C ASN A 175 -7.69 -2.71 -18.00
N HIS A 176 -6.91 -1.71 -18.43
CA HIS A 176 -5.60 -1.91 -19.03
C HIS A 176 -4.52 -2.24 -17.99
N ILE A 177 -4.77 -2.00 -16.69
CA ILE A 177 -3.81 -2.29 -15.62
C ILE A 177 -3.86 -3.79 -15.29
N PRO A 178 -2.73 -4.52 -15.42
CA PRO A 178 -2.68 -5.94 -15.12
C PRO A 178 -2.84 -6.23 -13.62
N ILE A 179 -3.57 -7.32 -13.33
CA ILE A 179 -3.72 -7.86 -11.98
C ILE A 179 -2.87 -9.12 -11.86
N LEU A 180 -1.90 -9.11 -10.94
CA LEU A 180 -0.99 -10.21 -10.67
C LEU A 180 -1.52 -11.03 -9.49
N LYS A 181 -1.72 -12.33 -9.69
CA LYS A 181 -2.10 -13.25 -8.62
C LYS A 181 -0.86 -13.65 -7.82
N ARG A 182 -0.80 -13.33 -6.54
CA ARG A 182 0.24 -13.81 -5.63
C ARG A 182 -0.21 -15.11 -4.96
N HIS A 183 0.73 -16.04 -4.81
CA HIS A 183 0.52 -17.38 -4.24
C HIS A 183 -0.43 -18.29 -5.03
N GLY A 184 -0.41 -18.22 -6.37
CA GLY A 184 -1.23 -19.02 -7.29
C GLY A 184 -1.02 -20.53 -7.18
N GLY A 185 -1.35 -21.13 -6.05
CA GLY A 185 -1.27 -22.57 -5.76
C GLY A 185 -0.31 -22.95 -4.61
N ASN A 186 0.64 -22.09 -4.22
CA ASN A 186 1.63 -22.45 -3.18
C ASN A 186 1.81 -21.35 -2.13
N LEU A 187 1.03 -21.45 -1.05
CA LEU A 187 1.10 -20.55 0.11
C LEU A 187 2.05 -21.06 1.20
N THR A 188 2.56 -22.30 1.07
CA THR A 188 3.23 -23.03 2.16
C THR A 188 4.52 -22.38 2.66
N THR A 189 5.24 -21.69 1.79
CA THR A 189 6.52 -21.04 2.12
C THR A 189 6.36 -19.57 2.58
N CYS A 190 5.15 -19.01 2.49
CA CYS A 190 4.87 -17.65 2.93
C CYS A 190 4.03 -17.64 4.22
N GLY A 191 4.40 -16.78 5.16
CA GLY A 191 3.65 -16.53 6.39
C GLY A 191 2.21 -16.05 6.17
N CYS A 192 1.83 -15.70 4.94
CA CYS A 192 0.44 -15.46 4.54
C CYS A 192 -0.50 -16.60 4.90
N HIS A 193 -0.10 -17.86 4.65
CA HIS A 193 -0.96 -19.00 4.94
C HIS A 193 -1.36 -19.01 6.42
N ARG A 194 -0.36 -18.96 7.30
CA ARG A 194 -0.57 -18.96 8.75
C ARG A 194 -1.34 -17.71 9.18
N ASN A 195 -1.00 -16.54 8.66
CA ASN A 195 -1.65 -15.29 9.05
C ASN A 195 -3.14 -15.28 8.66
N TYR A 196 -3.48 -15.61 7.42
CA TYR A 196 -4.87 -15.58 6.98
C TYR A 196 -5.73 -16.67 7.62
N ASN A 197 -5.20 -17.88 7.83
CA ASN A 197 -5.91 -18.91 8.60
C ASN A 197 -6.16 -18.44 10.04
N TYR A 198 -5.16 -17.87 10.70
CA TYR A 198 -5.33 -17.34 12.06
C TYR A 198 -6.40 -16.26 12.11
N LEU A 199 -6.35 -15.28 11.21
CA LEU A 199 -7.38 -14.23 11.15
C LEU A 199 -8.76 -14.83 10.86
N TYR A 200 -8.87 -15.76 9.93
CA TYR A 200 -10.15 -16.39 9.59
C TYR A 200 -10.76 -17.12 10.80
N THR A 201 -9.96 -17.86 11.56
CA THR A 201 -10.43 -18.69 12.68
C THR A 201 -10.61 -17.90 13.97
N PHE A 202 -9.70 -16.97 14.28
CA PHE A 202 -9.60 -16.35 15.61
C PHE A 202 -9.83 -14.83 15.62
N ASP A 203 -9.73 -14.13 14.48
CA ASP A 203 -9.96 -12.69 14.38
C ASP A 203 -10.70 -12.34 13.08
N TYR A 204 -11.91 -12.90 12.95
CA TYR A 204 -12.70 -12.80 11.73
C TYR A 204 -13.07 -11.34 11.39
N LYS A 205 -13.10 -10.45 12.39
CA LYS A 205 -13.34 -9.02 12.20
C LYS A 205 -12.20 -8.38 11.40
N GLU A 206 -10.94 -8.62 11.81
CA GLU A 206 -9.78 -8.14 11.07
C GLU A 206 -9.66 -8.84 9.70
N PHE A 207 -9.97 -10.13 9.62
CA PHE A 207 -10.05 -10.85 8.34
C PHE A 207 -11.02 -10.14 7.37
N LYS A 208 -12.25 -9.88 7.82
CA LYS A 208 -13.27 -9.19 7.03
C LYS A 208 -12.83 -7.78 6.62
N LYS A 209 -12.16 -7.04 7.51
CA LYS A 209 -11.64 -5.71 7.20
C LYS A 209 -10.62 -5.72 6.04
N ARG A 210 -9.79 -6.77 5.95
CA ARG A 210 -8.74 -6.89 4.93
C ARG A 210 -9.25 -7.34 3.56
N PHE A 211 -10.24 -8.22 3.53
CA PHE A 211 -10.74 -8.81 2.27
C PHE A 211 -12.11 -8.27 1.84
N GLY A 212 -12.87 -7.68 2.74
CA GLY A 212 -14.19 -7.13 2.48
C GLY A 212 -14.15 -5.72 1.90
N LYS A 213 -15.20 -5.35 1.16
CA LYS A 213 -15.46 -3.95 0.83
C LYS A 213 -16.02 -3.26 2.08
N ASN A 214 -15.17 -2.49 2.75
CA ASN A 214 -15.63 -1.59 3.81
C ASN A 214 -16.44 -0.48 3.14
N LYS A 215 -17.66 -0.25 3.66
CA LYS A 215 -18.52 0.87 3.32
C LYS A 215 -18.49 1.86 4.47
#